data_AF-A0A940SLS1-F1
#
_entry.id   AF-A0A940SLS1-F1
#
_cell.length_a   1.000
_cell.length_b   1.000
_cell.length_c   1.000
_cell.angle_alpha   90.00
_cell.angle_beta   90.00
_cell.angle_gamma   90.00
#
_symmetry.space_group_name_H-M   'P 1'
#
loop_
_entity.id
_entity.type
_entity.pdbx_description
1 polymer ?
#
loop_
_entity_poly.entity_id
_entity_poly.type
_entity_poly.pdbx_seq_one_letter_code
_entity_poly.pdbx_strand_id
1 'polypeptide(L)'
;MNTMNTTQMILTAHSVQRAKERLGIRSADKLMRRACNAWERGLTAEHAETVWQQKYMQDKEKGNKEIRIYSGTVFVFGVMNGTQTLITLFPVPKYAAGSTMHSSQKRNKRLYQDLLN
;
A
#
# COMPACT_ATOMS: atom_id res chain seq x y z
N MET A 1 -1.83 0.04 29.64
CA MET A 1 -1.14 -0.82 28.65
C MET A 1 -2.17 -1.22 27.60
N ASN A 2 -2.22 -0.52 26.46
CA ASN A 2 -3.12 -0.92 25.38
C ASN A 2 -2.49 -2.11 24.67
N THR A 3 -3.12 -3.27 24.80
CA THR A 3 -2.90 -4.44 23.96
C THR A 3 -3.08 -4.01 22.51
N MET A 4 -1.96 -3.75 21.84
CA MET A 4 -1.94 -3.65 20.38
C MET A 4 -2.48 -4.99 19.89
N ASN A 5 -3.69 -4.98 19.31
CA ASN A 5 -4.11 -6.02 18.40
C ASN A 5 -3.06 -6.05 17.29
N THR A 6 -2.01 -6.86 17.50
CA THR A 6 -0.99 -7.09 16.50
C THR A 6 -1.71 -7.86 15.44
N THR A 7 -2.20 -7.13 14.45
CA THR A 7 -2.92 -7.67 13.32
C THR A 7 -2.08 -8.81 12.76
N GLN A 8 -2.57 -10.06 12.92
CA GLN A 8 -1.78 -11.25 12.65
C GLN A 8 -1.64 -11.41 11.14
N MET A 9 -0.56 -10.84 10.61
CA MET A 9 -0.20 -10.89 9.20
C MET A 9 0.58 -12.18 8.93
N ILE A 10 0.15 -12.94 7.94
CA ILE A 10 0.81 -14.16 7.48
C ILE A 10 1.46 -13.89 6.12
N LEU A 11 2.73 -14.26 5.96
CA LEU A 11 3.40 -14.22 4.68
C LEU A 11 3.34 -15.59 4.02
N THR A 12 2.77 -15.67 2.81
CA THR A 12 2.85 -16.91 2.03
C THR A 12 4.27 -17.11 1.48
N ALA A 13 4.67 -18.37 1.27
CA ALA A 13 5.92 -18.69 0.58
C ALA A 13 6.02 -17.98 -0.78
N HIS A 14 4.90 -17.88 -1.50
CA HIS A 14 4.82 -17.16 -2.76
C HIS A 14 5.14 -15.67 -2.60
N SER A 15 4.56 -15.00 -1.60
CA SER A 15 4.84 -13.58 -1.34
C SER A 15 6.31 -13.31 -1.00
N VAL A 16 6.93 -14.20 -0.21
CA VAL A 16 8.36 -14.09 0.14
C VAL A 16 9.23 -14.22 -1.10
N GLN A 17 8.95 -15.22 -1.96
CA GLN A 17 9.66 -15.39 -3.22
C GLN A 17 9.53 -14.14 -4.12
N ARG A 18 8.30 -13.64 -4.31
CA ARG A 18 8.07 -12.45 -5.15
C ARG A 18 8.70 -11.18 -4.59
N ALA A 19 8.75 -11.02 -3.28
CA ALA A 19 9.45 -9.89 -2.66
C ALA A 19 10.94 -9.92 -2.94
N LYS A 20 11.56 -11.10 -2.92
CA LYS A 20 12.97 -11.28 -3.26
C LYS A 20 13.23 -10.96 -4.72
N GLU A 21 12.42 -11.50 -5.63
CA GLU A 21 12.58 -11.32 -7.08
C GLU A 21 12.31 -9.89 -7.54
N ARG A 22 11.22 -9.28 -7.05
CA ARG A 22 10.70 -8.02 -7.59
C ARG A 22 11.19 -6.79 -6.85
N LEU A 23 11.44 -6.90 -5.54
CA LEU A 23 11.82 -5.77 -4.68
C LEU A 23 13.21 -5.93 -4.05
N GLY A 24 13.90 -7.06 -4.27
CA GLY A 24 15.20 -7.34 -3.65
C GLY A 24 15.13 -7.54 -2.13
N ILE A 25 13.95 -7.76 -1.55
CA ILE A 25 13.80 -7.95 -0.10
C ILE A 25 14.13 -9.40 0.24
N ARG A 26 15.26 -9.62 0.92
CA ARG A 26 15.71 -10.97 1.34
C ARG A 26 15.31 -11.34 2.77
N SER A 27 14.97 -10.36 3.60
CA SER A 27 14.57 -10.56 4.99
C SER A 27 13.05 -10.69 5.10
N ALA A 28 12.58 -11.79 5.69
CA ALA A 28 11.17 -12.03 5.97
C ALA A 28 10.60 -10.98 6.95
N ASP A 29 11.35 -10.60 7.99
CA ASP A 29 10.92 -9.56 8.94
C ASP A 29 10.73 -8.20 8.27
N LYS A 30 11.63 -7.85 7.34
CA LYS A 30 11.51 -6.61 6.55
C LYS A 30 10.26 -6.64 5.68
N LEU A 31 9.95 -7.79 5.07
CA LEU A 31 8.72 -7.97 4.30
C LEU A 31 7.49 -7.88 5.21
N MET A 32 7.52 -8.54 6.36
CA MET A 32 6.42 -8.54 7.33
C MET A 32 6.07 -7.12 7.77
N ARG A 33 7.06 -6.35 8.23
CA ARG A 33 6.88 -4.94 8.60
C ARG A 33 6.29 -4.13 7.46
N ARG A 34 6.75 -4.36 6.22
CA ARG A 34 6.24 -3.62 5.05
C ARG A 34 4.80 -4.01 4.71
N ALA A 35 4.45 -5.29 4.88
CA ALA A 35 3.10 -5.80 4.69
C ALA A 35 2.13 -5.24 5.73
N CYS A 36 2.50 -5.22 7.02
CA CYS A 36 1.70 -4.59 8.08
C CYS A 36 1.48 -3.10 7.80
N ASN A 37 2.54 -2.36 7.43
CA ASN A 37 2.41 -0.95 7.06
C ASN A 37 1.49 -0.74 5.85
N ALA A 38 1.59 -1.60 4.84
CA ALA A 38 0.69 -1.54 3.68
C ALA A 38 -0.76 -1.85 4.07
N TRP A 39 -0.98 -2.78 5.00
CA TRP A 39 -2.30 -3.09 5.54
C TRP A 39 -2.89 -1.95 6.35
N GLU A 40 -2.10 -1.25 7.16
CA GLU A 40 -2.64 -0.19 8.01
C GLU A 40 -2.77 1.15 7.26
N ARG A 41 -1.86 1.42 6.34
CA ARG A 41 -1.64 2.77 5.76
C ARG A 41 -1.66 2.80 4.24
N GLY A 42 -1.82 1.66 3.58
CA GLY A 42 -1.90 1.59 2.13
C GLY A 42 -3.23 2.16 1.62
N LEU A 43 -3.17 2.76 0.43
CA LEU A 43 -4.34 3.29 -0.28
C LEU A 43 -5.23 2.13 -0.70
N THR A 44 -6.51 2.21 -0.37
CA THR A 44 -7.57 1.35 -0.90
C THR A 44 -8.09 1.90 -2.23
N ALA A 45 -8.92 1.13 -2.93
CA ALA A 45 -9.53 1.55 -4.20
C ALA A 45 -10.24 2.92 -4.09
N GLU A 46 -10.97 3.15 -3.00
CA GLU A 46 -11.73 4.38 -2.77
C GLU A 46 -10.83 5.61 -2.61
N HIS A 47 -9.61 5.43 -2.10
CA HIS A 47 -8.64 6.50 -1.85
C HIS A 47 -7.61 6.63 -2.97
N ALA A 48 -7.71 5.84 -4.03
CA ALA A 48 -6.79 5.91 -5.15
C ALA A 48 -7.09 7.13 -6.02
N GLU A 49 -6.08 7.97 -6.26
CA GLU A 49 -6.24 9.26 -6.96
C GLU A 49 -6.40 9.08 -8.49
N THR A 50 -5.95 7.95 -9.04
CA THR A 50 -5.92 7.73 -10.48
C THR A 50 -6.90 6.63 -10.91
N VAL A 51 -7.59 6.89 -12.02
CA VAL A 51 -8.60 5.98 -12.59
C VAL A 51 -8.03 4.58 -12.87
N TRP A 52 -6.76 4.47 -13.26
CA TRP A 52 -6.15 3.17 -13.53
C TRP A 52 -5.93 2.37 -12.23
N GLN A 53 -5.57 3.01 -11.10
CA GLN A 53 -5.43 2.34 -9.81
C GLN A 53 -6.77 1.82 -9.32
N GLN A 54 -7.81 2.66 -9.40
CA GLN A 54 -9.17 2.31 -9.02
C GLN A 54 -9.66 1.09 -9.81
N LYS A 55 -9.58 1.14 -11.15
CA LYS A 55 -9.99 0.02 -12.02
C LYS A 55 -9.18 -1.24 -11.74
N TYR A 56 -7.86 -1.13 -11.61
CA TYR A 56 -7.01 -2.28 -11.33
C TYR A 56 -7.35 -2.94 -9.98
N MET A 57 -7.57 -2.13 -8.94
CA MET A 57 -7.96 -2.62 -7.62
C MET A 57 -9.33 -3.28 -7.69
N GLN A 58 -10.34 -2.63 -8.28
CA GLN A 58 -11.68 -3.19 -8.44
C GLN A 58 -11.70 -4.51 -9.24
N ASP A 59 -10.92 -4.62 -10.31
CA ASP A 59 -10.87 -5.83 -11.14
C ASP A 59 -10.27 -7.03 -10.39
N LYS A 60 -9.38 -6.75 -9.44
CA LYS A 60 -8.59 -7.75 -8.71
C LYS A 60 -9.09 -8.01 -7.30
N GLU A 61 -9.85 -7.08 -6.72
CA GLU A 61 -10.67 -7.27 -5.53
C GLU A 61 -11.86 -8.14 -5.90
N LYS A 62 -11.69 -9.45 -5.71
CA LYS A 62 -12.76 -10.44 -5.88
C LYS A 62 -12.76 -11.40 -4.70
N GLY A 63 -13.94 -11.61 -4.13
CA GLY A 63 -14.13 -12.45 -2.96
C GLY A 63 -13.39 -11.88 -1.75
N ASN A 64 -12.66 -12.75 -1.04
CA ASN A 64 -11.95 -12.43 0.19
C ASN A 64 -10.57 -11.79 -0.04
N LYS A 65 -10.40 -10.98 -1.08
CA LYS A 65 -9.13 -10.35 -1.44
C LYS A 65 -9.22 -8.84 -1.30
N GLU A 66 -8.18 -8.26 -0.72
CA GLU A 66 -8.07 -6.83 -0.52
C GLU A 66 -6.76 -6.33 -1.10
N ILE A 67 -6.82 -5.20 -1.80
CA ILE A 67 -5.66 -4.66 -2.52
C ILE A 67 -5.30 -3.30 -1.96
N ARG A 68 -4.02 -3.15 -1.62
CA ARG A 68 -3.50 -1.88 -1.12
C ARG A 68 -2.28 -1.44 -1.86
N ILE A 69 -2.20 -0.16 -2.17
CA ILE A 69 -0.99 0.47 -2.71
C ILE A 69 -0.25 1.17 -1.60
N TYR A 70 1.02 0.83 -1.42
CA TYR A 70 1.87 1.47 -0.42
C TYR A 70 3.30 1.60 -0.95
N SER A 71 3.88 2.81 -0.85
CA SER A 71 5.27 3.07 -1.24
C SER A 71 5.62 2.57 -2.67
N GLY A 72 4.72 2.80 -3.63
CA GLY A 72 4.93 2.38 -5.02
C GLY A 72 4.90 0.86 -5.24
N THR A 73 4.29 0.11 -4.34
CA THR A 73 4.09 -1.34 -4.44
C THR A 73 2.62 -1.66 -4.23
N VAL A 74 2.07 -2.52 -5.08
CA VAL A 74 0.75 -3.10 -4.88
C VAL A 74 0.91 -4.37 -4.03
N PHE A 75 0.11 -4.46 -2.97
CA PHE A 75 0.00 -5.60 -2.09
C PHE A 75 -1.37 -6.24 -2.28
N VAL A 76 -1.37 -7.56 -2.43
CA VAL A 76 -2.61 -8.34 -2.56
C VAL A 76 -2.72 -9.23 -1.33
N PHE A 77 -3.73 -8.94 -0.53
CA PHE A 77 -4.04 -9.65 0.70
C PHE A 77 -5.23 -10.59 0.48
N GLY A 78 -5.21 -11.72 1.16
CA GLY A 78 -6.39 -12.55 1.42
C GLY A 78 -6.83 -12.36 2.86
N VAL A 79 -8.13 -12.22 3.09
CA VAL A 79 -8.72 -12.04 4.41
C VAL A 79 -9.66 -13.19 4.70
N MET A 80 -9.29 -14.07 5.63
CA MET A 80 -10.13 -15.21 6.01
C MET A 80 -10.26 -15.26 7.52
N ASN A 81 -11.49 -15.20 8.04
CA ASN A 81 -11.80 -15.28 9.47
C ASN A 81 -10.95 -14.30 10.32
N GLY A 82 -10.79 -13.06 9.85
CA GLY A 82 -9.99 -12.02 10.53
C GLY A 82 -8.48 -12.16 10.38
N THR A 83 -7.98 -13.26 9.80
CA THR A 83 -6.55 -13.45 9.50
C THR A 83 -6.21 -12.82 8.16
N GLN A 84 -5.14 -12.03 8.12
CA GLN A 84 -4.69 -11.36 6.91
C GLN A 84 -3.44 -12.04 6.38
N THR A 85 -3.50 -12.41 5.11
CA THR A 85 -2.44 -13.17 4.46
C THR A 85 -1.94 -12.42 3.25
N LEU A 86 -0.65 -12.09 3.20
CA LEU A 86 -0.04 -11.54 2.01
C LEU A 86 0.14 -12.66 0.96
N ILE A 87 -0.62 -12.57 -0.12
CA ILE A 87 -0.60 -13.56 -1.22
C ILE A 87 0.53 -13.21 -2.19
N THR A 88 0.60 -11.96 -2.63
CA THR A 88 1.61 -11.51 -3.59
C THR A 88 1.78 -9.99 -3.54
N LEU A 89 2.83 -9.51 -4.20
CA LEU A 89 3.12 -8.10 -4.32
C LEU A 89 3.88 -7.80 -5.63
N PHE A 90 3.74 -6.59 -6.14
CA PHE A 90 4.46 -6.14 -7.32
C PHE A 90 4.72 -4.64 -7.29
N PRO A 91 5.87 -4.18 -7.81
CA PRO A 91 6.13 -2.76 -7.93
C PRO A 91 5.15 -2.15 -8.92
N VAL A 92 4.69 -0.94 -8.60
CA VAL A 92 3.95 -0.12 -9.56
C VAL A 92 4.98 0.41 -10.57
N PRO A 93 4.76 0.23 -11.89
CA PRO A 93 5.65 0.80 -12.89
C PRO A 93 5.78 2.31 -12.71
N LYS A 94 6.99 2.87 -12.85
CA LYS A 94 7.26 4.30 -12.55
C LYS A 94 6.34 5.27 -13.30
N TYR A 95 5.94 4.93 -14.52
CA TYR A 95 5.01 5.70 -15.34
C TYR A 95 3.55 5.63 -14.85
N ALA A 96 3.18 4.52 -14.19
CA ALA A 96 1.86 4.32 -13.60
C ALA A 96 1.81 4.89 -12.17
N ALA A 97 2.94 4.87 -11.45
CA ALA A 97 3.08 5.39 -10.09
C ALA A 97 2.84 6.90 -9.98
N GLY A 98 2.53 7.58 -11.09
CA GLY A 98 1.98 8.93 -11.17
C GLY A 98 2.70 9.88 -10.22
N SER A 99 3.81 10.46 -10.69
CA SER A 99 4.50 11.61 -10.10
C SER A 99 4.33 11.67 -8.59
N THR A 100 5.24 11.04 -7.83
CA THR A 100 5.33 11.18 -6.38
C THR A 100 5.01 12.63 -6.02
N MET A 101 3.77 12.91 -5.61
CA MET A 101 3.43 14.24 -5.12
C MET A 101 4.22 14.28 -3.84
N HIS A 102 5.37 14.97 -3.89
CA HIS A 102 5.90 15.61 -2.72
C HIS A 102 4.69 16.20 -2.02
N SER A 103 4.39 15.69 -0.83
CA SER A 103 3.37 16.24 0.03
C SER A 103 3.60 17.75 0.05
N SER A 104 2.79 18.51 -0.70
CA SER A 104 2.84 19.96 -0.80
C SER A 104 2.28 20.56 0.49
N GLN A 105 2.72 20.04 1.63
CA GLN A 105 2.40 20.51 2.97
C GLN A 105 3.29 21.69 3.37
N LYS A 106 3.98 22.31 2.41
CA LYS A 106 4.74 23.57 2.56
C LYS A 106 4.61 24.48 1.33
N ARG A 107 3.41 24.95 0.98
CA ARG A 107 3.29 26.21 0.19
C ARG A 107 1.93 26.91 0.18
N ASN A 108 1.16 26.87 1.27
CA ASN A 108 -0.03 27.73 1.41
C ASN A 108 0.04 28.63 2.66
N LYS A 109 1.20 29.25 2.91
CA LYS A 109 1.32 30.34 3.90
C LYS A 109 1.73 31.70 3.32
N ARG A 110 1.99 31.81 2.01
CA ARG A 110 2.31 33.11 1.37
C ARG A 110 1.18 33.70 0.52
N LEU A 111 0.25 32.90 0.00
CA LEU A 111 -0.80 33.40 -0.88
C LEU A 111 -1.95 34.13 -0.17
N TYR A 112 -2.04 34.09 1.16
CA TYR A 112 -3.05 34.85 1.92
C TYR A 112 -2.53 36.17 2.50
N GLN A 113 -1.24 36.48 2.38
CA GLN A 113 -0.67 37.72 2.91
C GLN A 113 -0.57 38.84 1.86
N ASP A 114 -0.66 38.49 0.57
CA ASP A 114 -0.66 39.45 -0.55
C ASP A 114 -2.08 39.84 -1.01
N LEU A 115 -3.13 39.25 -0.41
CA LEU A 115 -4.53 39.58 -0.69
C LEU A 115 -5.19 40.46 0.40
N LEU A 116 -4.40 40.91 1.38
CA LEU A 116 -4.86 41.73 2.51
C LEU A 116 -3.99 42.99 2.73
N ASN A 117 -3.19 43.39 1.74
CA ASN A 117 -2.53 44.70 1.68
C ASN A 117 -2.96 45.45 0.42
#